data_AF-A0A2T3ZSU3-F1
#
_entry.id   AF-A0A2T3ZSU3-F1
#
_cell.length_a   1.000
_cell.length_b   1.000
_cell.length_c   1.000
_cell.angle_alpha   90.00
_cell.angle_beta   90.00
_cell.angle_gamma   90.00
#
_symmetry.space_group_name_H-M   'P 1'
#
loop_
_entity.id
_entity.type
_entity.pdbx_description
1 polymer ?
#
loop_
_entity_poly.entity_id
_entity_poly.type
_entity_poly.pdbx_seq_one_letter_code
_entity_poly.pdbx_strand_id
1 'polypeptide(L)'
;MASQDVPTGPTLLLLETPHQKQLTELYFRNFHGYWPILHQQTFRNTTQPPKVMQAVLTVGLWTVDEPDTRSQAGIFHDAILRCLDKDLFNVKDGYGLPRPPRQEYLPDLQAFAISLGLAVYRGIHTFPSSIINGKHLGKLFHGTGVFDQERIDAENLNPVTREQYQRCTLRLPLALFKIQVHLNSLLINNFPQFKPFEYLAPRMLNVRVPSPERLWEGDISDLFGENECNVLISSMFLDSARPNDYKNLSLVIAWDFTLGMVLGCFLTRHPGETYVALIQRITPFLDFHITK
;
A
#
# COMPACT_ATOMS: atom_id res chain seq x y z
N MET A 1 24.83 -27.88 13.31
CA MET A 1 23.88 -26.75 13.34
C MET A 1 23.01 -26.89 12.12
N ALA A 2 21.76 -27.31 12.31
CA ALA A 2 20.87 -27.72 11.23
C ALA A 2 20.44 -26.51 10.38
N SER A 3 20.55 -26.68 9.08
CA SER A 3 19.92 -25.86 8.04
C SER A 3 18.41 -25.84 8.24
N GLN A 4 17.87 -24.68 8.63
CA GLN A 4 16.43 -24.43 8.57
C GLN A 4 16.08 -24.19 7.10
N ASP A 5 15.76 -25.27 6.39
CA ASP A 5 15.02 -25.20 5.15
C ASP A 5 13.64 -24.62 5.48
N VAL A 6 13.46 -23.32 5.17
CA VAL A 6 12.15 -22.67 5.18
C VAL A 6 11.33 -23.32 4.07
N PRO A 7 10.22 -24.00 4.37
CA PRO A 7 9.49 -24.70 3.34
C PRO A 7 8.90 -23.67 2.38
N THR A 8 9.07 -23.91 1.08
CA THR A 8 8.34 -23.24 0.00
C THR A 8 6.87 -23.68 -0.04
N GLY A 9 6.51 -24.66 0.80
CA GLY A 9 5.19 -25.29 0.92
C GLY A 9 4.05 -24.51 1.60
N PRO A 10 4.25 -23.62 2.60
CA PRO A 10 3.13 -22.94 3.27
C PRO A 10 2.32 -22.09 2.30
N THR A 11 2.99 -21.37 1.39
CA THR A 11 2.31 -20.46 0.47
C THR A 11 1.57 -21.20 -0.65
N LEU A 12 2.02 -22.41 -1.03
CA LEU A 12 1.31 -23.29 -1.96
C LEU A 12 0.07 -23.91 -1.30
N LEU A 13 0.17 -24.33 -0.04
CA LEU A 13 -0.97 -24.86 0.73
C LEU A 13 -2.13 -23.87 0.82
N LEU A 14 -1.85 -22.57 0.89
CA LEU A 14 -2.89 -21.55 0.94
C LEU A 14 -3.67 -21.44 -0.38
N LEU A 15 -3.02 -21.65 -1.52
CA LEU A 15 -3.68 -21.62 -2.84
C LEU A 15 -4.58 -22.83 -3.08
N GLU A 16 -4.35 -23.94 -2.38
CA GLU A 16 -5.15 -25.16 -2.47
C GLU A 16 -6.31 -25.20 -1.46
N THR A 17 -6.53 -24.11 -0.69
CA THR A 17 -7.56 -24.09 0.33
C THR A 17 -8.98 -24.12 -0.26
N PRO A 18 -9.87 -25.01 0.23
CA PRO A 18 -11.25 -25.11 -0.27
C PRO A 18 -12.09 -23.85 0.00
N HIS A 19 -11.61 -22.95 0.86
CA HIS A 19 -12.25 -21.70 1.24
C HIS A 19 -11.76 -20.47 0.46
N GLN A 20 -11.01 -20.65 -0.64
CA GLN A 20 -10.41 -19.56 -1.41
C GLN A 20 -11.40 -18.42 -1.72
N LYS A 21 -12.61 -18.78 -2.19
CA LYS A 21 -13.67 -17.81 -2.51
C LYS A 21 -14.12 -17.03 -1.27
N GLN A 22 -14.33 -17.72 -0.15
CA GLN A 22 -14.76 -17.09 1.10
C GLN A 22 -13.68 -16.14 1.65
N LEU A 23 -12.42 -16.56 1.66
CA LEU A 23 -11.30 -15.72 2.12
C LEU A 23 -11.10 -14.49 1.22
N THR A 24 -11.28 -14.65 -0.09
CA THR A 24 -11.26 -13.53 -1.05
C THR A 24 -12.37 -12.52 -0.74
N GLU A 25 -13.59 -12.97 -0.44
CA GLU A 25 -14.68 -12.07 -0.07
C GLU A 25 -14.42 -11.37 1.27
N LEU A 26 -13.80 -12.06 2.23
CA LEU A 26 -13.39 -11.45 3.49
C LEU A 26 -12.33 -10.35 3.29
N TYR A 27 -11.36 -10.56 2.40
CA TYR A 27 -10.39 -9.53 2.02
C TYR A 27 -11.08 -8.27 1.47
N PHE A 28 -11.95 -8.43 0.46
CA PHE A 28 -12.62 -7.29 -0.16
C PHE A 28 -13.58 -6.57 0.79
N ARG A 29 -14.22 -7.31 1.70
CA ARG A 29 -15.15 -6.72 2.66
C ARG A 29 -14.46 -5.97 3.79
N ASN A 30 -13.38 -6.53 4.33
CA ASN A 30 -12.83 -6.09 5.61
C ASN A 30 -11.53 -5.27 5.46
N PHE A 31 -10.81 -5.41 4.35
CA PHE A 31 -9.49 -4.79 4.16
C PHE A 31 -9.45 -3.83 2.97
N HIS A 32 -10.01 -4.22 1.82
CA HIS A 32 -9.91 -3.46 0.56
C HIS A 32 -10.44 -2.02 0.67
N GLY A 33 -11.54 -1.78 1.39
CA GLY A 33 -12.06 -0.42 1.60
C GLY A 33 -11.12 0.52 2.34
N TYR A 34 -10.16 -0.01 3.10
CA TYR A 34 -9.11 0.78 3.77
C TYR A 34 -7.77 0.78 3.02
N TRP A 35 -7.58 -0.17 2.11
CA TRP A 35 -6.35 -0.38 1.36
C TRP A 35 -6.69 -0.75 -0.09
N PRO A 36 -7.20 0.19 -0.90
CA PRO A 36 -7.75 -0.09 -2.23
C PRO A 36 -6.65 -0.31 -3.28
N ILE A 37 -5.80 -1.31 -3.07
CA ILE A 37 -4.61 -1.60 -3.90
C ILE A 37 -4.98 -2.35 -5.18
N LEU A 38 -6.03 -3.15 -5.12
CA LEU A 38 -6.52 -3.98 -6.23
C LEU A 38 -7.77 -3.38 -6.86
N HIS A 39 -8.12 -3.81 -8.07
CA HIS A 39 -9.42 -3.51 -8.67
C HIS A 39 -10.32 -4.73 -8.45
N GLN A 40 -11.43 -4.60 -7.71
CA GLN A 40 -12.24 -5.76 -7.31
C GLN A 40 -12.84 -6.48 -8.52
N GLN A 41 -13.36 -5.73 -9.49
CA GLN A 41 -14.00 -6.31 -10.67
C GLN A 41 -12.99 -7.03 -11.58
N THR A 42 -11.81 -6.44 -11.82
CA THR A 42 -10.74 -7.12 -12.57
C THR A 42 -10.26 -8.35 -11.82
N PHE A 43 -10.08 -8.25 -10.50
CA PHE A 43 -9.62 -9.37 -9.67
C PHE A 43 -10.54 -10.58 -9.78
N ARG A 44 -11.86 -10.37 -9.74
CA ARG A 44 -12.88 -11.43 -9.81
C ARG A 44 -13.00 -12.07 -11.19
N ASN A 45 -12.76 -11.30 -12.26
CA ASN A 45 -13.02 -11.75 -13.64
C ASN A 45 -11.78 -12.26 -14.38
N THR A 46 -10.59 -12.17 -13.77
CA THR A 46 -9.33 -12.58 -14.40
C THR A 46 -8.56 -13.56 -13.53
N THR A 47 -7.71 -14.39 -14.15
CA THR A 47 -6.80 -15.25 -13.40
C THR A 47 -5.76 -14.39 -12.69
N GLN A 48 -5.68 -14.54 -11.37
CA GLN A 48 -4.79 -13.71 -10.55
C GLN A 48 -3.38 -14.30 -10.47
N PRO A 49 -2.34 -13.46 -10.48
CA PRO A 49 -0.98 -13.89 -10.19
C PRO A 49 -0.89 -14.58 -8.83
N PRO A 50 -0.12 -15.69 -8.69
CA PRO A 50 -0.09 -16.48 -7.45
C PRO A 50 0.22 -15.69 -6.19
N LYS A 51 1.20 -14.77 -6.23
CA LYS A 51 1.59 -13.94 -5.08
C LYS A 51 0.51 -12.96 -4.64
N VAL A 52 -0.20 -12.36 -5.60
CA VAL A 52 -1.32 -11.45 -5.30
C VAL A 52 -2.44 -12.25 -4.63
N MET A 53 -2.79 -13.42 -5.19
CA MET A 53 -3.78 -14.31 -4.59
C MET A 53 -3.36 -14.74 -3.17
N GLN A 54 -2.11 -15.13 -2.96
CA GLN A 54 -1.59 -15.51 -1.64
C GLN A 54 -1.71 -14.36 -0.62
N ALA A 55 -1.36 -13.12 -1.01
CA ALA A 55 -1.51 -11.95 -0.14
C ALA A 55 -2.99 -11.71 0.21
N VAL A 56 -3.88 -11.77 -0.77
CA VAL A 56 -5.34 -11.64 -0.59
C VAL A 56 -5.89 -12.70 0.37
N LEU A 57 -5.54 -13.97 0.16
CA LEU A 57 -6.01 -15.06 1.01
C LEU A 57 -5.45 -14.98 2.43
N THR A 58 -4.20 -14.54 2.59
CA THR A 58 -3.56 -14.36 3.90
C THR A 58 -4.27 -13.27 4.71
N VAL A 59 -4.59 -12.15 4.07
CA VAL A 59 -5.36 -11.08 4.71
C VAL A 59 -6.79 -11.54 4.99
N GLY A 60 -7.44 -12.21 4.03
CA GLY A 60 -8.77 -12.79 4.22
C GLY A 60 -8.82 -13.70 5.45
N LEU A 61 -7.82 -14.58 5.60
CA LEU A 61 -7.67 -15.47 6.75
C LEU A 61 -7.46 -14.71 8.06
N TRP A 62 -6.64 -13.66 8.06
CA TRP A 62 -6.45 -12.80 9.24
C TRP A 62 -7.75 -12.16 9.71
N THR A 63 -8.62 -11.78 8.77
CA THR A 63 -9.90 -11.11 9.08
C THR A 63 -11.01 -12.04 9.55
N VAL A 64 -10.75 -13.35 9.66
CA VAL A 64 -11.66 -14.30 10.34
C VAL A 64 -11.71 -14.03 11.85
N ASP A 65 -10.67 -13.39 12.41
CA ASP A 65 -10.60 -12.96 13.82
C ASP A 65 -10.60 -14.11 14.85
N GLU A 66 -10.26 -15.33 14.43
CA GLU A 66 -10.03 -16.46 15.34
C GLU A 66 -8.53 -16.62 15.65
N PRO A 67 -8.14 -16.94 16.90
CA PRO A 67 -6.73 -17.05 17.29
C PRO A 67 -5.90 -17.98 16.38
N ASP A 68 -6.44 -19.15 16.05
CA ASP A 68 -5.77 -20.15 15.22
C ASP A 68 -5.60 -19.65 13.77
N THR A 69 -6.65 -19.03 13.22
CA THR A 69 -6.60 -18.45 11.86
C THR A 69 -5.63 -17.29 11.77
N ARG A 70 -5.53 -16.43 12.79
CA ARG A 70 -4.56 -15.32 12.85
C ARG A 70 -3.12 -15.82 13.01
N SER A 71 -2.91 -16.85 13.82
CA SER A 71 -1.61 -17.51 13.94
C SER A 71 -1.16 -18.06 12.58
N GLN A 72 -2.04 -18.79 11.90
CA GLN A 72 -1.79 -19.34 10.58
C GLN A 72 -1.56 -18.25 9.51
N ALA A 73 -2.37 -17.19 9.49
CA ALA A 73 -2.18 -16.04 8.62
C ALA A 73 -0.84 -15.34 8.89
N GLY A 74 -0.39 -15.27 10.14
CA GLY A 74 0.94 -14.76 10.49
C GLY A 74 2.07 -15.55 9.84
N ILE A 75 1.99 -16.89 9.85
CA ILE A 75 2.97 -17.77 9.20
C ILE A 75 3.00 -17.51 7.69
N PHE A 76 1.84 -17.43 7.04
CA PHE A 76 1.75 -17.17 5.61
C PHE A 76 2.26 -15.76 5.24
N HIS A 77 1.91 -14.73 6.02
CA HIS A 77 2.42 -13.38 5.83
C HIS A 77 3.94 -13.35 5.86
N ASP A 78 4.55 -13.98 6.86
CA ASP A 78 6.01 -13.98 7.00
C ASP A 78 6.70 -14.75 5.87
N ALA A 79 6.06 -15.81 5.36
CA ALA A 79 6.52 -16.52 4.17
C ALA A 79 6.44 -15.65 2.91
N ILE A 80 5.32 -14.96 2.68
CA ILE A 80 5.12 -14.09 1.51
C ILE A 80 6.15 -12.97 1.50
N LEU A 81 6.35 -12.25 2.62
CA LEU A 81 7.33 -11.18 2.69
C LEU A 81 8.75 -11.66 2.41
N ARG A 82 9.15 -12.84 2.90
CA ARG A 82 10.47 -13.41 2.60
C ARG A 82 10.62 -13.76 1.11
N CYS A 83 9.59 -14.34 0.49
CA CYS A 83 9.59 -14.64 -0.94
C CYS A 83 9.69 -13.36 -1.78
N LEU A 84 8.87 -12.35 -1.48
CA LEU A 84 8.86 -11.08 -2.19
C LEU A 84 10.17 -10.30 -2.01
N ASP A 85 10.74 -10.28 -0.80
CA ASP A 85 12.02 -9.62 -0.54
C ASP A 85 13.14 -10.27 -1.37
N LYS A 86 13.17 -11.61 -1.42
CA LYS A 86 14.10 -12.35 -2.27
C LYS A 86 13.89 -12.03 -3.76
N ASP A 87 12.65 -12.08 -4.24
CA ASP A 87 12.38 -11.96 -5.68
C ASP A 87 12.59 -10.53 -6.19
N LEU A 88 12.34 -9.51 -5.36
CA LEU A 88 12.48 -8.11 -5.75
C LEU A 88 13.87 -7.51 -5.43
N PHE A 89 14.58 -8.01 -4.42
CA PHE A 89 15.81 -7.37 -3.92
C PHE A 89 17.05 -8.27 -3.94
N ASN A 90 16.95 -9.58 -4.18
CA ASN A 90 18.11 -10.48 -4.23
C ASN A 90 18.78 -10.50 -5.62
N VAL A 91 19.10 -9.33 -6.16
CA VAL A 91 19.92 -9.19 -7.36
C VAL A 91 21.36 -8.92 -6.91
N LYS A 92 22.24 -9.90 -7.11
CA LYS A 92 23.69 -9.81 -6.84
C LYS A 92 24.42 -8.75 -7.68
N ASP A 93 23.72 -8.14 -8.64
CA ASP A 93 24.22 -7.03 -9.45
C ASP A 93 23.56 -5.74 -8.97
N GLY A 94 24.38 -4.84 -8.39
CA GLY A 94 23.94 -3.63 -7.72
C GLY A 94 22.99 -2.78 -8.58
N TYR A 95 21.77 -2.56 -8.07
CA TYR A 95 20.83 -1.52 -8.48
C TYR A 95 20.76 -1.21 -10.00
N GLY A 96 20.84 -2.23 -10.85
CA GLY A 96 20.33 -2.18 -12.22
C GLY A 96 18.81 -2.19 -12.18
N LEU A 97 18.20 -1.22 -11.48
CA LEU A 97 16.76 -1.15 -11.31
C LEU A 97 16.13 -0.98 -12.70
N PRO A 98 15.09 -1.76 -13.03
CA PRO A 98 14.39 -1.58 -14.29
C PRO A 98 13.96 -0.11 -14.43
N ARG A 99 13.92 0.36 -15.69
CA ARG A 99 13.01 1.44 -16.16
C ARG A 99 11.62 1.30 -15.50
N PRO A 100 10.75 2.34 -15.48
CA PRO A 100 9.56 2.37 -14.61
C PRO A 100 8.81 1.07 -14.48
N PRO A 101 8.33 0.72 -13.27
CA PRO A 101 8.08 -0.66 -12.86
C PRO A 101 7.27 -1.34 -13.96
N ARG A 102 7.97 -2.15 -14.76
CA ARG A 102 7.36 -2.79 -15.91
C ARG A 102 6.11 -3.52 -15.41
N GLN A 103 5.08 -3.59 -16.26
CA GLN A 103 3.82 -4.23 -15.91
C GLN A 103 4.02 -5.63 -15.27
N GLU A 104 5.08 -6.34 -15.64
CA GLU A 104 5.49 -7.64 -15.09
C GLU A 104 5.75 -7.63 -13.57
N TYR A 105 6.21 -6.53 -12.99
CA TYR A 105 6.48 -6.41 -11.55
C TYR A 105 5.29 -5.91 -10.74
N LEU A 106 4.27 -5.34 -11.39
CA LEU A 106 3.10 -4.78 -10.69
C LEU A 106 2.45 -5.80 -9.73
N PRO A 107 2.24 -7.08 -10.08
CA PRO A 107 1.69 -8.07 -9.15
C PRO A 107 2.51 -8.24 -7.88
N ASP A 108 3.84 -8.27 -8.01
CA ASP A 108 4.73 -8.45 -6.87
C ASP A 108 4.70 -7.22 -5.97
N LEU A 109 4.68 -6.01 -6.55
CA LEU A 109 4.55 -4.76 -5.80
C LEU A 109 3.19 -4.66 -5.07
N GLN A 110 2.11 -5.09 -5.72
CA GLN A 110 0.78 -5.14 -5.10
C GLN A 110 0.74 -6.13 -3.93
N ALA A 111 1.23 -7.36 -4.14
CA ALA A 111 1.33 -8.36 -3.09
C ALA A 111 2.17 -7.85 -1.91
N PHE A 112 3.26 -7.13 -2.20
CA PHE A 112 4.11 -6.50 -1.18
C PHE A 112 3.35 -5.44 -0.38
N ALA A 113 2.72 -4.49 -1.06
CA ALA A 113 1.97 -3.41 -0.42
C ALA A 113 0.80 -3.95 0.44
N ILE A 114 0.07 -4.96 -0.05
CA ILE A 114 -0.99 -5.64 0.71
C ILE A 114 -0.41 -6.29 1.97
N SER A 115 0.71 -7.01 1.83
CA SER A 115 1.35 -7.68 2.96
C SER A 115 1.85 -6.69 4.01
N LEU A 116 2.44 -5.56 3.59
CA LEU A 116 2.82 -4.49 4.52
C LEU A 116 1.62 -3.80 5.17
N GLY A 117 0.51 -3.66 4.45
CA GLY A 117 -0.75 -3.18 5.01
C GLY A 117 -1.25 -4.12 6.12
N LEU A 118 -1.17 -5.44 5.92
CA LEU A 118 -1.51 -6.43 6.96
C LEU A 118 -0.61 -6.30 8.20
N ALA A 119 0.67 -5.98 8.02
CA ALA A 119 1.60 -5.82 9.13
C ALA A 119 1.17 -4.73 10.14
N VAL A 120 0.46 -3.69 9.67
CA VAL A 120 -0.15 -2.67 10.52
C VAL A 120 -1.15 -3.30 11.50
N TYR A 121 -2.00 -4.22 11.04
CA TYR A 121 -3.00 -4.92 11.89
C TYR A 121 -2.36 -5.97 12.81
N ARG A 122 -1.23 -6.54 12.41
CA ARG A 122 -0.45 -7.47 13.25
C ARG A 122 0.31 -6.75 14.38
N GLY A 123 0.44 -5.42 14.30
CA GLY A 123 1.01 -4.57 15.33
C GLY A 123 2.49 -4.84 15.62
N ILE A 124 2.86 -4.74 16.90
CA ILE A 124 4.24 -4.73 17.40
C ILE A 124 5.09 -5.93 16.96
N HIS A 125 4.45 -7.09 16.72
CA HIS A 125 5.14 -8.33 16.38
C HIS A 125 5.82 -8.29 15.01
N THR A 126 5.44 -7.35 14.14
CA THR A 126 5.97 -7.23 12.78
C THR A 126 6.91 -6.05 12.59
N PHE A 127 7.26 -5.30 13.65
CA PHE A 127 8.01 -4.04 13.48
C PHE A 127 9.35 -4.20 12.78
N PRO A 128 10.25 -5.12 13.18
CA PRO A 128 11.55 -5.22 12.51
C PRO A 128 11.41 -5.52 11.02
N SER A 129 10.55 -6.47 10.65
CA SER A 129 10.33 -6.86 9.26
C SER A 129 9.64 -5.74 8.47
N SER A 130 8.62 -5.10 9.02
CA SER A 130 7.87 -4.02 8.34
C SER A 130 8.72 -2.78 8.07
N ILE A 131 9.63 -2.43 8.99
CA ILE A 131 10.54 -1.30 8.83
C ILE A 131 11.57 -1.59 7.72
N ILE A 132 12.20 -2.77 7.76
CA ILE A 132 13.20 -3.18 6.76
C ILE A 132 12.57 -3.23 5.37
N ASN A 133 11.44 -3.94 5.27
CA ASN A 133 10.74 -4.14 4.02
C ASN A 133 10.14 -2.84 3.47
N GLY A 134 9.58 -1.98 4.33
CA GLY A 134 9.09 -0.66 3.93
C GLY A 134 10.22 0.23 3.37
N LYS A 135 11.41 0.17 3.98
CA LYS A 135 12.61 0.87 3.47
C LYS A 135 13.08 0.29 2.13
N HIS A 136 13.10 -1.03 1.96
CA HIS A 136 13.46 -1.66 0.69
C HIS A 136 12.49 -1.26 -0.41
N LEU A 137 11.18 -1.32 -0.15
CA LEU A 137 10.14 -0.94 -1.09
C LEU A 137 10.22 0.55 -1.46
N GLY A 138 10.46 1.43 -0.48
CA GLY A 138 10.65 2.86 -0.71
C GLY A 138 11.84 3.17 -1.61
N LYS A 139 12.97 2.47 -1.45
CA LYS A 139 14.13 2.60 -2.35
C LYS A 139 13.83 2.10 -3.76
N LEU A 140 13.12 0.99 -3.88
CA LEU A 140 12.70 0.45 -5.17
C LEU A 140 11.79 1.44 -5.89
N PHE A 141 10.77 1.98 -5.22
CA PHE A 141 9.86 2.96 -5.80
C PHE A 141 10.57 4.24 -6.27
N HIS A 142 11.62 4.68 -5.57
CA HIS A 142 12.44 5.79 -6.03
C HIS A 142 13.18 5.46 -7.33
N GLY A 143 13.84 4.30 -7.38
CA GLY A 143 14.63 3.93 -8.56
C GLY A 143 13.77 3.56 -9.77
N THR A 144 12.58 3.01 -9.56
CA THR A 144 11.61 2.71 -10.62
C THR A 144 10.71 3.91 -10.95
N GLY A 145 10.75 5.01 -10.21
CA GLY A 145 9.91 6.17 -10.53
C GLY A 145 8.42 5.96 -10.30
N VAL A 146 8.03 5.06 -9.39
CA VAL A 146 6.63 4.91 -8.91
C VAL A 146 6.11 6.20 -8.26
N PHE A 147 7.01 7.02 -7.74
CA PHE A 147 6.66 8.34 -7.21
C PHE A 147 6.47 9.42 -8.27
N ASP A 148 6.70 9.13 -9.56
CA ASP A 148 6.78 10.13 -10.64
C ASP A 148 5.68 9.91 -11.68
N GLN A 149 4.69 10.81 -11.70
CA GLN A 149 3.55 10.77 -12.60
C GLN A 149 3.96 10.74 -14.07
N GLU A 150 4.96 11.53 -14.47
CA GLU A 150 5.35 11.63 -15.89
C GLU A 150 5.91 10.28 -16.38
N ARG A 151 6.63 9.57 -15.51
CA ARG A 151 7.13 8.22 -15.82
C ARG A 151 6.02 7.19 -15.90
N ILE A 152 5.01 7.30 -15.03
CA ILE A 152 3.80 6.45 -15.08
C ILE A 152 3.01 6.71 -16.38
N ASP A 153 2.98 7.95 -16.85
CA ASP A 153 2.31 8.34 -18.09
C ASP A 153 3.09 7.97 -19.36
N ALA A 154 4.40 7.80 -19.26
CA ALA A 154 5.25 7.45 -20.40
C ALA A 154 5.18 5.97 -20.79
N GLU A 155 4.54 5.10 -20.00
CA GLU A 155 4.41 3.68 -20.36
C GLU A 155 3.47 3.48 -21.57
N ASN A 156 3.97 2.76 -22.58
CA ASN A 156 3.34 2.58 -23.88
C ASN A 156 2.43 1.34 -23.88
N LEU A 157 1.41 1.40 -23.05
CA LEU A 157 0.41 0.34 -22.89
C LEU A 157 -0.84 0.63 -23.74
N ASN A 158 -1.59 -0.43 -24.09
CA ASN A 158 -2.92 -0.23 -24.68
C ASN A 158 -3.81 0.56 -23.69
N PRO A 159 -4.81 1.35 -24.14
CA PRO A 159 -5.54 2.28 -23.26
C PRO A 159 -6.19 1.62 -22.04
N VAL A 160 -6.79 0.44 -22.19
CA VAL A 160 -7.47 -0.27 -21.08
C VAL A 160 -6.47 -0.77 -20.05
N THR A 161 -5.38 -1.39 -20.51
CA THR A 161 -4.30 -1.90 -19.65
C THR A 161 -3.52 -0.75 -19.02
N ARG A 162 -3.34 0.36 -19.74
CA ARG A 162 -2.74 1.60 -19.24
C ARG A 162 -3.56 2.13 -18.08
N GLU A 163 -4.86 2.30 -18.26
CA GLU A 163 -5.77 2.80 -17.22
C GLU A 163 -5.67 1.95 -15.94
N GLN A 164 -5.76 0.63 -16.08
CA GLN A 164 -5.67 -0.30 -14.95
C GLN A 164 -4.28 -0.28 -14.28
N TYR A 165 -3.21 -0.25 -15.09
CA TYR A 165 -1.83 -0.18 -14.62
C TYR A 165 -1.57 1.13 -13.88
N GLN A 166 -1.94 2.26 -14.46
CA GLN A 166 -1.76 3.59 -13.88
C GLN A 166 -2.52 3.68 -12.57
N ARG A 167 -3.81 3.32 -12.55
CA ARG A 167 -4.62 3.38 -11.33
C ARG A 167 -4.09 2.46 -10.22
N CYS A 168 -3.61 1.26 -10.52
CA CYS A 168 -2.96 0.42 -9.51
C CYS A 168 -1.63 1.01 -9.04
N THR A 169 -0.80 1.49 -9.97
CA THR A 169 0.55 2.02 -9.69
C THR A 169 0.49 3.31 -8.87
N LEU A 170 -0.48 4.20 -9.14
CA LEU A 170 -0.69 5.45 -8.39
C LEU A 170 -1.02 5.21 -6.91
N ARG A 171 -1.63 4.06 -6.57
CA ARG A 171 -2.03 3.74 -5.20
C ARG A 171 -0.90 3.15 -4.37
N LEU A 172 0.09 2.53 -5.00
CA LEU A 172 1.27 1.95 -4.32
C LEU A 172 2.07 2.97 -3.49
N PRO A 173 2.49 4.14 -4.00
CA PRO A 173 3.27 5.10 -3.22
C PRO A 173 2.45 5.68 -2.06
N LEU A 174 1.14 5.80 -2.25
CA LEU A 174 0.21 6.32 -1.25
C LEU A 174 -0.06 5.30 -0.15
N ALA A 175 -0.24 4.03 -0.50
CA ALA A 175 -0.31 2.93 0.45
C ALA A 175 0.99 2.83 1.27
N LEU A 176 2.16 2.92 0.63
CA LEU A 176 3.44 2.89 1.32
C LEU A 176 3.60 4.06 2.31
N PHE A 177 3.23 5.28 1.91
CA PHE A 177 3.24 6.42 2.81
C PHE A 177 2.28 6.24 3.99
N LYS A 178 1.05 5.76 3.74
CA LYS A 178 0.07 5.44 4.78
C LYS A 178 0.62 4.39 5.76
N ILE A 179 1.23 3.30 5.26
CA ILE A 179 1.89 2.27 6.07
C ILE A 179 2.98 2.87 6.96
N GLN A 180 3.86 3.71 6.41
CA GLN A 180 4.93 4.34 7.19
C GLN A 180 4.37 5.21 8.33
N VAL A 181 3.32 5.99 8.07
CA VAL A 181 2.68 6.83 9.09
C VAL A 181 2.05 5.96 10.18
N HIS A 182 1.39 4.86 9.82
CA HIS A 182 0.91 3.85 10.77
C HIS A 182 2.04 3.27 11.63
N LEU A 183 3.15 2.84 11.01
CA LEU A 183 4.29 2.29 11.72
C LEU A 183 4.89 3.31 12.69
N ASN A 184 5.02 4.58 12.28
CA ASN A 184 5.50 5.65 13.16
C ASN A 184 4.57 5.87 14.37
N SER A 185 3.25 5.87 14.16
CA SER A 185 2.28 5.97 15.25
C SER A 185 2.40 4.79 16.23
N LEU A 186 2.42 3.57 15.71
CA LEU A 186 2.58 2.36 16.50
C LEU A 186 3.91 2.34 17.27
N LEU A 187 5.02 2.81 16.67
CA LEU A 187 6.32 2.90 17.33
C LEU A 187 6.35 3.95 18.44
N ILE A 188 5.85 5.16 18.17
CA ILE A 188 5.84 6.25 19.17
C ILE A 188 4.99 5.85 20.39
N ASN A 189 3.85 5.18 20.16
CA ASN A 189 2.94 4.78 21.24
C ASN A 189 3.50 3.62 22.08
N ASN A 190 4.25 2.70 21.49
CA ASN A 190 4.79 1.53 22.20
C ASN A 190 6.24 1.71 22.70
N PHE A 191 7.01 2.60 22.06
CA PHE A 191 8.43 2.83 22.33
C PHE A 191 8.75 4.34 22.30
N PRO A 192 8.46 5.08 23.39
CA PRO A 192 8.62 6.54 23.44
C PRO A 192 10.04 7.06 23.14
N GLN A 193 11.06 6.22 23.37
CA GLN A 193 12.47 6.51 23.06
C GLN A 193 12.81 6.40 21.57
N PHE A 194 11.91 5.85 20.76
CA PHE A 194 12.14 5.60 19.35
C PHE A 194 11.98 6.89 18.53
N LYS A 195 12.98 7.19 17.69
CA LYS A 195 12.87 8.32 16.75
C LYS A 195 12.06 7.89 15.53
N PRO A 196 10.97 8.60 15.17
CA PRO A 196 10.16 8.26 14.01
C PRO A 196 10.99 8.31 12.73
N PHE A 197 10.57 7.51 11.75
CA PHE A 197 11.22 7.44 10.45
C PHE A 197 10.63 8.47 9.48
N GLU A 198 11.45 9.42 9.04
CA GLU A 198 11.06 10.50 8.12
C GLU A 198 11.68 10.32 6.72
N TYR A 199 11.67 9.10 6.17
CA TYR A 199 12.25 8.83 4.85
C TYR A 199 11.29 9.07 3.66
N LEU A 200 10.00 9.21 3.94
CA LEU A 200 8.96 9.52 2.96
C LEU A 200 8.12 10.68 3.50
N ALA A 201 8.01 11.74 2.71
CA ALA A 201 7.30 12.96 3.02
C ALA A 201 6.23 13.24 1.95
N PRO A 202 5.12 13.94 2.27
CA PRO A 202 4.06 14.20 1.30
C PRO A 202 4.52 14.83 -0.02
N ARG A 203 5.51 15.72 0.03
CA ARG A 203 6.13 16.35 -1.17
C ARG A 203 6.76 15.37 -2.15
N MET A 204 7.10 14.16 -1.70
CA MET A 204 7.70 13.10 -2.51
C MET A 204 6.65 12.30 -3.28
N LEU A 205 5.36 12.46 -2.95
CA LEU A 205 4.24 11.79 -3.60
C LEU A 205 3.87 12.54 -4.89
N ASN A 206 4.74 12.52 -5.89
CA ASN A 206 4.53 13.18 -7.18
C ASN A 206 3.64 12.35 -8.12
N VAL A 207 2.46 11.96 -7.61
CA VAL A 207 1.44 11.17 -8.29
C VAL A 207 0.09 11.88 -8.23
N ARG A 208 -0.76 11.64 -9.24
CA ARG A 208 -2.13 12.14 -9.27
C ARG A 208 -2.96 11.54 -8.14
N VAL A 209 -3.94 12.30 -7.66
CA VAL A 209 -4.96 11.79 -6.75
C VAL A 209 -5.73 10.65 -7.46
N PRO A 210 -5.77 9.43 -6.90
CA PRO A 210 -6.51 8.33 -7.50
C PRO A 210 -8.01 8.63 -7.57
N SER A 211 -8.67 8.04 -8.56
CA SER A 211 -10.12 8.09 -8.69
C SER A 211 -10.81 7.54 -7.42
N PRO A 212 -11.89 8.18 -6.95
CA PRO A 212 -12.72 7.69 -5.84
C PRO A 212 -13.18 6.25 -6.05
N GLU A 213 -13.42 5.51 -4.96
CA GLU A 213 -13.78 4.09 -5.00
C GLU A 213 -14.99 3.80 -5.91
N ARG A 214 -16.01 4.65 -5.89
CA ARG A 214 -17.20 4.52 -6.77
C ARG A 214 -16.85 4.52 -8.26
N LEU A 215 -15.89 5.33 -8.68
CA LEU A 215 -15.41 5.37 -10.07
C LEU A 215 -14.38 4.30 -10.34
N TRP A 216 -13.64 3.89 -9.30
CA TRP A 216 -12.66 2.83 -9.39
C TRP A 216 -13.33 1.48 -9.67
N GLU A 217 -14.35 1.13 -8.89
CA GLU A 217 -15.08 -0.15 -8.98
C GLU A 217 -16.22 -0.13 -10.01
N GLY A 218 -16.37 0.98 -10.75
CA GLY A 218 -17.34 1.12 -11.84
C GLY A 218 -16.98 0.34 -13.10
N ASP A 219 -17.85 0.35 -14.09
CA ASP A 219 -17.58 -0.35 -15.36
C ASP A 219 -16.48 0.36 -16.15
N ILE A 220 -15.66 -0.41 -16.89
CA ILE A 220 -14.50 0.10 -17.62
C ILE A 220 -14.91 1.12 -18.69
N SER A 221 -16.13 1.01 -19.23
CA SER A 221 -16.69 1.95 -20.19
C SER A 221 -16.96 3.35 -19.62
N ASP A 222 -17.25 3.46 -18.33
CA ASP A 222 -17.48 4.75 -17.65
C ASP A 222 -16.17 5.49 -17.34
N LEU A 223 -15.03 4.84 -17.59
CA LEU A 223 -13.69 5.32 -17.25
C LEU A 223 -13.08 6.25 -18.30
N PHE A 224 -13.57 6.26 -19.53
CA PHE A 224 -13.02 7.07 -20.64
C PHE A 224 -13.57 8.51 -20.69
N GLY A 225 -14.23 8.97 -19.62
CA GLY A 225 -14.77 10.33 -19.54
C GLY A 225 -13.73 11.37 -19.08
N GLU A 226 -13.89 12.62 -19.56
CA GLU A 226 -13.04 13.81 -19.33
C GLU A 226 -12.85 14.26 -17.85
N ASN A 227 -13.20 13.44 -16.86
CA ASN A 227 -13.17 13.77 -15.44
C ASN A 227 -11.92 13.24 -14.71
N GLU A 228 -10.79 13.08 -15.40
CA GLU A 228 -9.53 12.72 -14.74
C GLU A 228 -9.03 13.85 -13.82
N CYS A 229 -8.83 13.51 -12.55
CA CYS A 229 -8.27 14.44 -11.58
C CYS A 229 -6.76 14.63 -11.84
N ASN A 230 -6.41 15.70 -12.56
CA ASN A 230 -5.03 16.06 -12.88
C ASN A 230 -4.22 16.67 -11.72
N VAL A 231 -4.73 16.56 -10.48
CA VAL A 231 -4.08 17.14 -9.30
C VAL A 231 -3.01 16.19 -8.77
N LEU A 232 -1.77 16.69 -8.67
CA LEU A 232 -0.65 15.98 -8.04
C LEU A 232 -0.67 16.19 -6.52
N ILE A 233 -0.41 15.14 -5.74
CA ILE A 233 -0.38 15.23 -4.28
C ILE A 233 0.78 16.11 -3.80
N SER A 234 1.97 15.95 -4.38
CA SER A 234 3.15 16.78 -4.12
C SER A 234 2.86 18.29 -4.21
N SER A 235 2.00 18.69 -5.16
CA SER A 235 1.70 20.10 -5.43
C SER A 235 0.98 20.81 -4.28
N MET A 236 0.27 20.07 -3.42
CA MET A 236 -0.41 20.62 -2.23
C MET A 236 0.58 21.05 -1.14
N PHE A 237 1.82 20.55 -1.20
CA PHE A 237 2.85 20.76 -0.17
C PHE A 237 4.00 21.64 -0.65
N LEU A 238 3.80 22.40 -1.74
CA LEU A 238 4.74 23.41 -2.21
C LEU A 238 4.51 24.73 -1.46
N ASP A 239 5.57 25.51 -1.24
CA ASP A 239 5.60 26.67 -0.32
C ASP A 239 4.59 27.80 -0.63
N SER A 240 3.90 27.75 -1.78
CA SER A 240 2.75 28.60 -2.07
C SER A 240 1.46 27.92 -1.60
N ALA A 241 0.96 28.25 -0.41
CA ALA A 241 -0.38 27.83 -0.01
C ALA A 241 -1.40 28.36 -1.04
N ARG A 242 -2.07 27.45 -1.76
CA ARG A 242 -3.04 27.82 -2.79
C ARG A 242 -4.45 27.70 -2.20
N PRO A 243 -5.38 28.61 -2.53
CA PRO A 243 -6.77 28.52 -2.08
C PRO A 243 -7.47 27.20 -2.48
N ASN A 244 -6.89 26.42 -3.40
CA ASN A 244 -7.41 25.12 -3.85
C ASN A 244 -6.91 23.90 -3.06
N ASP A 245 -5.98 24.04 -2.10
CA ASP A 245 -5.39 22.87 -1.43
C ASP A 245 -6.44 22.06 -0.64
N TYR A 246 -7.39 22.74 0.01
CA TYR A 246 -8.50 22.07 0.69
C TYR A 246 -9.46 21.35 -0.27
N LYS A 247 -9.70 21.93 -1.45
CA LYS A 247 -10.49 21.28 -2.50
C LYS A 247 -9.77 20.03 -3.00
N ASN A 248 -8.46 20.12 -3.23
CA ASN A 248 -7.64 19.00 -3.65
C ASN A 248 -7.58 17.89 -2.59
N LEU A 249 -7.48 18.27 -1.31
CA LEU A 249 -7.53 17.34 -0.18
C LEU A 249 -8.85 16.59 -0.12
N SER A 250 -9.98 17.24 -0.43
CA SER A 250 -11.29 16.58 -0.45
C SER A 250 -11.36 15.43 -1.47
N LEU A 251 -10.59 15.50 -2.55
CA LEU A 251 -10.48 14.43 -3.54
C LEU A 251 -9.72 13.23 -2.98
N VAL A 252 -8.66 13.47 -2.19
CA VAL A 252 -7.96 12.39 -1.48
C VAL A 252 -8.87 11.77 -0.43
N ILE A 253 -9.61 12.57 0.34
CA ILE A 253 -10.57 12.08 1.35
C ILE A 253 -11.66 11.20 0.70
N ALA A 254 -12.13 11.59 -0.49
CA ALA A 254 -13.14 10.82 -1.24
C ALA A 254 -12.60 9.47 -1.75
N TRP A 255 -11.28 9.32 -1.87
CA TRP A 255 -10.64 8.07 -2.25
C TRP A 255 -10.21 7.23 -1.02
N ASP A 256 -9.52 7.84 -0.06
CA ASP A 256 -9.08 7.22 1.20
C ASP A 256 -9.20 8.25 2.33
N PHE A 257 -10.23 8.08 3.16
CA PHE A 257 -10.51 8.99 4.28
C PHE A 257 -9.31 9.12 5.23
N THR A 258 -8.71 8.00 5.65
CA THR A 258 -7.60 8.00 6.60
C THR A 258 -6.40 8.75 6.03
N LEU A 259 -6.03 8.47 4.78
CA LEU A 259 -4.91 9.17 4.13
C LEU A 259 -5.21 10.64 3.90
N GLY A 260 -6.44 10.99 3.54
CA GLY A 260 -6.89 12.39 3.46
C GLY A 260 -6.72 13.13 4.79
N MET A 261 -7.12 12.53 5.91
CA MET A 261 -6.93 13.13 7.23
C MET A 261 -5.45 13.26 7.62
N VAL A 262 -4.64 12.24 7.29
CA VAL A 262 -3.17 12.28 7.47
C VAL A 262 -2.58 13.47 6.72
N LEU A 263 -2.84 13.58 5.41
CA LEU A 263 -2.32 14.68 4.58
C LEU A 263 -2.84 16.04 5.04
N GLY A 264 -4.10 16.13 5.47
CA GLY A 264 -4.65 17.34 6.07
C GLY A 264 -3.86 17.78 7.31
N CYS A 265 -3.47 16.83 8.17
CA CYS A 265 -2.62 17.14 9.32
C CYS A 265 -1.24 17.67 8.89
N PHE A 266 -0.64 17.12 7.85
CA PHE A 266 0.61 17.65 7.29
C PHE A 266 0.45 19.05 6.71
N LEU A 267 -0.68 19.35 6.04
CA LEU A 267 -0.95 20.68 5.46
C LEU A 267 -1.15 21.74 6.54
N THR A 268 -1.85 21.39 7.63
CA THR A 268 -2.10 22.33 8.74
C THR A 268 -1.00 22.28 9.81
N ARG A 269 0.16 21.71 9.50
CA ARG A 269 1.26 21.55 10.47
C ARG A 269 1.76 22.93 10.90
N HIS A 270 1.81 23.17 12.20
CA HIS A 270 2.26 24.46 12.72
C HIS A 270 3.77 24.63 12.59
N PRO A 271 4.28 25.86 12.34
CA PRO A 271 5.71 26.13 12.43
C PRO A 271 6.25 25.73 13.81
N GLY A 272 7.21 24.80 13.85
CA GLY A 272 7.78 24.27 15.10
C GLY A 272 7.09 23.04 15.69
N GLU A 273 5.97 22.55 15.10
CA GLU A 273 5.37 21.28 15.50
C GLU A 273 6.35 20.13 15.23
N THR A 274 6.73 19.38 16.27
CA THR A 274 7.62 18.22 16.12
C THR A 274 6.90 17.11 15.36
N TYR A 275 7.66 16.23 14.69
CA TYR A 275 7.04 15.10 13.98
C TYR A 275 6.30 14.15 14.94
N VAL A 276 6.79 14.00 16.18
CA VAL A 276 6.11 13.23 17.22
C VAL A 276 4.74 13.81 17.55
N ALA A 277 4.65 15.13 17.76
CA ALA A 277 3.38 15.81 18.02
C ALA A 277 2.41 15.68 16.83
N LEU A 278 2.92 15.81 15.60
CA LEU A 278 2.15 15.59 14.39
C LEU A 278 1.58 14.16 14.33
N ILE A 279 2.40 13.14 14.59
CA ILE A 279 1.94 11.75 14.59
C ILE A 279 0.88 11.52 15.68
N GLN A 280 1.06 12.07 16.88
CA GLN A 280 0.05 11.98 17.94
C GLN A 280 -1.30 12.58 17.52
N ARG A 281 -1.30 13.68 16.77
CA ARG A 281 -2.51 14.29 16.20
C ARG A 281 -3.14 13.45 15.09
N ILE A 282 -2.33 12.69 14.36
CA ILE A 282 -2.77 11.80 13.29
C ILE A 282 -3.35 10.48 13.83
N THR A 283 -2.80 9.94 14.94
CA THR A 283 -3.13 8.63 15.52
C THR A 283 -4.63 8.31 15.58
N PRO A 284 -5.53 9.21 16.05
CA PRO A 284 -6.96 8.91 16.11
C PRO A 284 -7.59 8.53 14.75
N PHE A 285 -7.08 9.09 13.65
CA PHE A 285 -7.57 8.78 12.30
C PHE A 285 -7.02 7.46 11.76
N LEU A 286 -5.85 7.04 12.25
CA LEU A 286 -5.20 5.78 11.89
C LEU A 286 -5.91 4.59 12.59
N ASP A 287 -6.24 4.74 13.87
CA ASP A 287 -6.80 3.66 14.67
C ASP A 287 -8.26 3.32 14.31
N PHE A 288 -8.93 4.22 13.58
CA PHE A 288 -10.33 4.10 13.16
C PHE A 288 -10.70 2.76 12.50
N HIS A 289 -9.76 2.16 11.77
CA HIS A 289 -9.99 0.90 11.04
C HIS A 289 -9.24 -0.30 11.61
N ILE A 290 -8.36 -0.08 12.59
CA ILE A 290 -7.55 -1.13 13.22
C ILE A 290 -8.22 -1.68 14.47
N THR A 291 -8.99 -0.84 15.18
CA THR A 291 -9.59 -1.16 16.49
C THR A 291 -11.02 -1.73 16.42
N LYS A 292 -11.45 -2.19 15.25
CA LYS A 292 -12.76 -2.82 15.05
C LYS A 292 -12.79 -4.27 15.49
#